data_AF-A0A2E1VRX3-F1
#
_entry.id   AF-A0A2E1VRX3-F1
#
_cell.length_a   1.000
_cell.length_b   1.000
_cell.length_c   1.000
_cell.angle_alpha   90.00
_cell.angle_beta   90.00
_cell.angle_gamma   90.00
#
_symmetry.space_group_name_H-M   'P 1'
#
loop_
_entity.id
_entity.type
_entity.pdbx_description
1 polymer ?
#
loop_
_entity_poly.entity_id
_entity_poly.type
_entity_poly.pdbx_seq_one_letter_code
_entity_poly.pdbx_strand_id
1 'polypeptide(L)'
;MFHPPFCPRYGCPSAERDLAFRYRRSGSYHRKCDGRWIQRFRCLVCHRGFSTQTYKANYRYRKPFLHHALVHALCSKVTRRQAARLFGVNKKTVERRFVQMAQVARDFHLARLRECAEAGGIDGTFQLDELETFEHHRKLKPVTMAVLIERKSYFIVHTRAGQLAARGRRTEAQQERLEEIQKEEGKRRSASRACVRECFEALGNLLASDIPIRLQTDKKRTYPTECKRANFPRALYHRTTDSRKRRDYRNLLFPIN
;
A
#
# COMPACT_ATOMS: atom_id res chain seq x y z
N MET A 1 -16.43 25.66 6.32
CA MET A 1 -15.22 26.39 6.76
C MET A 1 -14.19 25.38 7.28
N PHE A 2 -12.90 25.47 6.93
CA PHE A 2 -11.89 24.51 7.40
C PHE A 2 -11.52 24.76 8.87
N HIS A 3 -11.59 23.71 9.69
CA HIS A 3 -11.15 23.71 11.09
C HIS A 3 -9.90 22.85 11.22
N PRO A 4 -8.73 23.45 11.53
CA PRO A 4 -7.52 22.72 11.87
C PRO A 4 -7.76 21.61 12.92
N PRO A 5 -7.43 20.35 12.64
CA PRO A 5 -7.68 19.25 13.58
C PRO A 5 -6.61 19.12 14.68
N PHE A 6 -5.37 19.57 14.44
CA PHE A 6 -4.25 19.52 15.40
C PHE A 6 -3.13 20.47 14.98
N CYS A 7 -2.19 20.80 15.85
CA CYS A 7 -1.01 21.61 15.50
C CYS A 7 -0.02 20.81 14.63
N PRO A 8 0.32 21.24 13.41
CA PRO A 8 1.16 20.46 12.50
C PRO A 8 2.66 20.63 12.80
N ARG A 9 3.02 21.15 13.98
CA ARG A 9 4.41 21.45 14.35
C ARG A 9 4.91 20.37 15.29
N TYR A 10 5.99 19.72 14.88
CA TYR A 10 6.69 18.72 15.67
C TYR A 10 7.07 19.28 17.06
N GLY A 11 6.85 18.47 18.10
CA GLY A 11 7.13 18.81 19.50
C GLY A 11 6.11 19.73 20.17
N CYS A 12 4.98 20.04 19.52
CA CYS A 12 3.90 20.79 20.17
C CYS A 12 2.96 19.83 20.92
N PRO A 13 2.58 20.11 22.18
CA PRO A 13 1.58 19.29 22.88
C PRO A 13 0.27 19.15 22.10
N SER A 14 -0.18 20.22 21.44
CA SER A 14 -1.39 20.19 20.60
C SER A 14 -1.21 19.48 19.24
N ALA A 15 -0.10 18.79 18.98
CA ALA A 15 0.07 17.97 17.79
C ALA A 15 -0.70 16.65 17.89
N GLU A 16 -1.00 16.21 19.10
CA GLU A 16 -1.87 15.09 19.39
C GLU A 16 -3.33 15.46 19.10
N ARG A 17 -4.08 14.53 18.48
CA ARG A 17 -5.44 14.79 17.97
C ARG A 17 -6.52 14.80 19.05
N ASP A 18 -6.19 14.36 20.25
CA ASP A 18 -7.16 14.14 21.33
C ASP A 18 -7.29 15.36 22.25
N LEU A 19 -6.47 16.39 22.04
CA LEU A 19 -6.56 17.66 22.78
C LEU A 19 -7.42 18.66 22.02
N ALA A 20 -8.24 19.43 22.76
CA ALA A 20 -8.96 20.57 22.21
C ALA A 20 -7.96 21.58 21.59
N PHE A 21 -7.80 21.53 20.27
CA PHE A 21 -6.76 22.30 19.61
C PHE A 21 -7.12 23.78 19.56
N ARG A 22 -6.46 24.57 20.40
CA ARG A 22 -6.62 26.02 20.46
C ARG A 22 -5.75 26.71 19.41
N TYR A 23 -6.41 27.39 18.46
CA TYR A 23 -5.77 28.18 17.41
C TYR A 23 -6.55 29.48 17.15
N ARG A 24 -5.88 30.46 16.53
CA ARG A 24 -6.55 31.65 15.98
C ARG A 24 -6.23 31.84 14.50
N ARG A 25 -7.13 32.50 13.78
CA ARG A 25 -6.86 32.96 12.41
C ARG A 25 -5.79 34.05 12.44
N SER A 26 -4.92 34.05 11.44
CA SER A 26 -3.77 34.96 11.36
C SER A 26 -3.58 35.50 9.94
N GLY A 27 -4.67 36.04 9.38
CA GLY A 27 -4.71 36.55 8.01
C GLY A 27 -4.66 35.47 6.94
N SER A 28 -4.35 35.86 5.71
CA SER A 28 -4.26 34.97 4.55
C SER A 28 -3.01 35.30 3.73
N TYR A 29 -2.68 34.45 2.75
CA TYR A 29 -1.67 34.77 1.76
C TYR A 29 -2.11 34.29 0.37
N HIS A 30 -1.67 35.00 -0.66
CA HIS A 30 -1.91 34.64 -2.05
C HIS A 30 -0.89 33.58 -2.52
N ARG A 31 -1.37 32.42 -2.95
CA ARG A 31 -0.51 31.30 -3.38
C ARG A 31 -0.16 31.41 -4.86
N LYS A 32 1.11 31.71 -5.14
CA LYS A 32 1.63 31.94 -6.50
C LYS A 32 1.35 30.84 -7.53
N CYS A 33 1.30 29.57 -7.13
CA CYS A 33 1.19 28.47 -8.11
C CYS A 33 -0.21 28.26 -8.69
N ASP A 34 -1.27 28.77 -8.06
CA ASP A 34 -2.64 28.63 -8.55
C ASP A 34 -3.57 29.81 -8.20
N GLY A 35 -3.02 30.94 -7.75
CA GLY A 35 -3.77 32.17 -7.48
C GLY A 35 -4.72 32.13 -6.29
N ARG A 36 -4.77 31.03 -5.52
CA ARG A 36 -5.73 30.91 -4.42
C ARG A 36 -5.26 31.64 -3.17
N TRP A 37 -6.20 32.31 -2.49
CA TRP A 37 -6.00 32.82 -1.14
C TRP A 37 -6.04 31.69 -0.12
N ILE A 38 -5.01 31.59 0.72
CA ILE A 38 -4.84 30.54 1.71
C ILE A 38 -4.93 31.13 3.11
N GLN A 39 -5.86 30.61 3.90
CA GLN A 39 -6.03 31.00 5.30
C GLN A 39 -4.82 30.55 6.14
N ARG A 40 -4.28 31.49 6.93
CA ARG A 40 -3.23 31.25 7.94
C ARG A 40 -3.83 31.16 9.32
N PHE A 41 -3.15 30.40 10.17
CA PHE A 41 -3.50 30.20 11.57
C PHE A 41 -2.25 30.31 12.44
N ARG A 42 -2.47 30.57 13.72
CA ARG A 42 -1.43 30.54 14.75
C ARG A 42 -1.89 29.62 15.86
N CYS A 43 -1.04 28.65 16.22
CA CYS A 43 -1.28 27.77 17.36
C CYS A 43 -1.22 28.62 18.64
N LEU A 44 -2.16 28.43 19.57
CA LEU A 44 -2.14 29.18 20.84
C LEU A 44 -1.27 28.54 21.92
N VAL A 45 -0.75 27.33 21.67
CA VAL A 45 0.16 26.63 22.59
C VAL A 45 1.63 26.87 22.23
N CYS A 46 2.06 26.58 21.00
CA CYS A 46 3.45 26.79 20.59
C CYS A 46 3.68 28.12 19.85
N HIS A 47 2.64 28.92 19.62
CA HIS A 47 2.68 30.21 18.92
C HIS A 47 3.21 30.18 17.48
N ARG A 48 3.50 29.01 16.91
CA ARG A 48 3.97 28.85 15.53
C ARG A 48 2.82 28.99 14.53
N GLY A 49 3.13 29.61 13.39
CA GLY A 49 2.18 29.77 12.28
C GLY A 49 2.02 28.50 11.46
N PHE A 50 0.83 28.29 10.90
CA PHE A 50 0.52 27.24 9.94
C PHE A 50 -0.62 27.71 9.01
N SER A 51 -1.08 26.86 8.09
CA SER A 51 -2.13 27.22 7.12
C SER A 51 -2.96 26.01 6.73
N THR A 52 -4.07 26.21 6.02
CA THR A 52 -4.83 25.09 5.43
C THR A 52 -3.95 24.20 4.55
N GLN A 53 -2.94 24.78 3.89
CA GLN A 53 -2.01 24.05 3.06
C GLN A 53 -1.08 23.12 3.83
N THR A 54 -0.81 23.39 5.11
CA THR A 54 0.08 22.58 5.93
C THR A 54 -0.44 21.16 6.13
N TYR A 55 -1.76 20.94 6.00
CA TYR A 55 -2.40 19.63 6.15
C TYR A 55 -2.56 18.87 4.83
N LYS A 56 -2.19 19.46 3.68
CA LYS A 56 -2.34 18.79 2.39
C LYS A 56 -1.11 17.96 2.05
N ALA A 57 -1.33 16.77 1.49
CA ALA A 57 -0.26 15.91 0.98
C ALA A 57 0.63 16.58 -0.09
N ASN A 58 0.10 17.57 -0.80
CA ASN A 58 0.83 18.34 -1.82
C ASN A 58 1.43 19.66 -1.29
N TYR A 59 1.55 19.82 0.03
CA TYR A 59 2.18 20.98 0.64
C TYR A 59 3.58 21.24 0.05
N ARG A 60 3.90 22.51 -0.22
CA ARG A 60 5.15 23.00 -0.84
C ARG A 60 5.39 22.54 -2.28
N TYR A 61 4.45 21.88 -2.94
CA TYR A 61 4.61 21.56 -4.36
C TYR A 61 4.49 22.83 -5.21
N ARG A 62 5.49 23.06 -6.08
CA ARG A 62 5.49 24.18 -7.03
C ARG A 62 4.45 24.00 -8.14
N LYS A 63 4.23 22.76 -8.56
CA LYS A 63 3.25 22.37 -9.61
C LYS A 63 2.22 21.38 -9.03
N PRO A 64 1.32 21.79 -8.11
CA PRO A 64 0.41 20.87 -7.43
C PRO A 64 -0.60 20.21 -8.38
N PHE A 65 -0.98 20.89 -9.46
CA PHE A 65 -1.87 20.39 -10.51
C PHE A 65 -1.38 19.09 -11.17
N LEU A 66 -0.05 18.87 -11.26
CA LEU A 66 0.52 17.64 -11.83
C LEU A 66 0.27 16.40 -10.96
N HIS A 67 -0.12 16.55 -9.69
CA HIS A 67 -0.22 15.41 -8.77
C HIS A 67 -1.23 14.37 -9.25
N HIS A 68 -2.44 14.81 -9.59
CA HIS A 68 -3.51 13.93 -10.08
C HIS A 68 -3.13 13.23 -11.39
N ALA A 69 -2.61 13.99 -12.36
CA ALA A 69 -2.17 13.44 -13.64
C ALA A 69 -1.04 12.40 -13.47
N LEU A 70 -0.12 12.62 -12.54
CA LEU A 70 0.94 11.66 -12.23
C LEU A 70 0.39 10.40 -11.54
N VAL A 71 -0.58 10.50 -10.63
CA VAL A 71 -1.26 9.33 -10.06
C VAL A 71 -1.85 8.48 -11.19
N HIS A 72 -2.67 9.09 -12.04
CA HIS A 72 -3.31 8.38 -13.15
C HIS A 72 -2.29 7.69 -14.06
N ALA A 73 -1.26 8.41 -14.51
CA ALA A 73 -0.25 7.83 -15.39
C ALA A 73 0.43 6.61 -14.74
N LEU A 74 0.83 6.72 -13.47
CA LEU A 74 1.53 5.63 -12.78
C LEU A 74 0.62 4.43 -12.51
N CYS A 75 -0.65 4.66 -12.15
CA CYS A 75 -1.65 3.60 -12.02
C CYS A 75 -1.94 2.91 -13.37
N SER A 76 -1.90 3.67 -14.47
CA SER A 76 -1.99 3.15 -15.84
C SER A 76 -0.67 2.54 -16.36
N LYS A 77 0.24 2.14 -15.46
CA LYS A 77 1.51 1.46 -15.76
C LYS A 77 2.50 2.28 -16.60
N VAL A 78 2.34 3.60 -16.69
CA VAL A 78 3.31 4.48 -17.35
C VAL A 78 4.59 4.50 -16.52
N THR A 79 5.74 4.23 -17.15
CA THR A 79 7.02 4.26 -16.43
C THR A 79 7.33 5.67 -15.92
N ARG A 80 8.07 5.78 -14.80
CA ARG A 80 8.46 7.08 -14.24
C ARG A 80 9.23 7.97 -15.23
N ARG A 81 10.03 7.34 -16.12
CA ARG A 81 10.74 8.03 -17.21
C ARG A 81 9.77 8.58 -18.25
N GLN A 82 8.79 7.77 -18.66
CA GLN A 82 7.81 8.21 -19.65
C GLN A 82 6.88 9.29 -19.08
N ALA A 83 6.44 9.16 -17.82
CA ALA A 83 5.67 10.20 -17.14
C ALA A 83 6.44 11.54 -17.08
N ALA A 84 7.75 11.49 -16.80
CA ALA A 84 8.59 12.67 -16.81
C ALA A 84 8.63 13.38 -18.18
N ARG A 85 8.72 12.61 -19.27
CA ARG A 85 8.65 13.11 -20.65
C ARG A 85 7.26 13.69 -20.97
N LEU A 86 6.19 12.96 -20.67
CA LEU A 86 4.80 13.37 -20.93
C LEU A 86 4.45 14.70 -20.24
N PHE A 87 4.92 14.91 -19.02
CA PHE A 87 4.57 16.10 -18.23
C PHE A 87 5.64 17.19 -18.23
N GLY A 88 6.71 17.06 -19.03
CA GLY A 88 7.77 18.06 -19.12
C GLY A 88 8.43 18.37 -17.76
N VAL A 89 8.70 17.33 -16.96
CA VAL A 89 9.33 17.47 -15.64
C VAL A 89 10.57 16.59 -15.51
N ASN A 90 11.46 16.97 -14.61
CA ASN A 90 12.59 16.11 -14.26
C ASN A 90 12.10 14.79 -13.64
N LYS A 91 12.71 13.66 -14.02
CA LYS A 91 12.42 12.32 -13.46
C LYS A 91 12.42 12.29 -11.93
N LYS A 92 13.36 12.99 -11.28
CA LYS A 92 13.42 13.09 -9.80
C LYS A 92 12.16 13.70 -9.20
N THR A 93 11.46 14.56 -9.94
CA THR A 93 10.16 15.14 -9.51
C THR A 93 9.08 14.07 -9.48
N VAL A 94 9.04 13.19 -10.48
CA VAL A 94 8.10 12.05 -10.52
C VAL A 94 8.40 11.08 -9.38
N GLU A 95 9.67 10.76 -9.14
CA GLU A 95 10.10 9.83 -8.08
C GLU A 95 9.73 10.33 -6.68
N ARG A 96 10.04 11.60 -6.35
CA ARG A 96 9.68 12.18 -5.05
C ARG A 96 8.18 12.18 -4.82
N ARG A 97 7.39 12.47 -5.86
CA ARG A 97 5.93 12.40 -5.76
C ARG A 97 5.43 10.98 -5.64
N PHE A 98 6.03 10.03 -6.35
CA PHE A 98 5.67 8.61 -6.23
C PHE A 98 5.82 8.10 -4.80
N VAL A 99 6.93 8.42 -4.13
CA VAL A 99 7.15 8.06 -2.72
C VAL A 99 6.08 8.69 -1.82
N GLN A 100 5.79 9.99 -1.99
CA GLN A 100 4.74 10.66 -1.22
C GLN A 100 3.37 10.03 -1.46
N MET A 101 3.01 9.75 -2.72
CA MET A 101 1.74 9.13 -3.09
C MET A 101 1.60 7.73 -2.52
N ALA A 102 2.68 6.95 -2.52
CA ALA A 102 2.69 5.64 -1.88
C ALA A 102 2.46 5.74 -0.37
N GLN A 103 3.03 6.76 0.30
CA GLN A 103 2.76 6.99 1.73
C GLN A 103 1.29 7.35 1.97
N VAL A 104 0.75 8.29 1.19
CA VAL A 104 -0.66 8.69 1.31
C VAL A 104 -1.60 7.50 1.06
N ALA A 105 -1.31 6.66 0.07
CA ALA A 105 -2.09 5.47 -0.20
C ALA A 105 -2.04 4.47 0.97
N ARG A 106 -0.88 4.27 1.58
CA ARG A 106 -0.75 3.44 2.80
C ARG A 106 -1.53 4.01 3.97
N ASP A 107 -1.40 5.31 4.23
CA ASP A 107 -2.09 5.97 5.34
C ASP A 107 -3.61 5.91 5.15
N PHE A 108 -4.07 6.14 3.92
CA PHE A 108 -5.49 6.01 3.56
C PHE A 108 -5.98 4.57 3.75
N HIS A 109 -5.21 3.59 3.29
CA HIS A 109 -5.54 2.16 3.45
C HIS A 109 -5.66 1.78 4.93
N LEU A 110 -4.68 2.16 5.75
CA LEU A 110 -4.69 1.92 7.20
C LEU A 110 -5.87 2.59 7.90
N ALA A 111 -6.23 3.81 7.51
CA ALA A 111 -7.42 4.49 8.04
C ALA A 111 -8.71 3.72 7.70
N ARG A 112 -8.85 3.22 6.47
CA ARG A 112 -10.00 2.41 6.06
C ARG A 112 -10.07 1.09 6.82
N LEU A 113 -8.94 0.42 7.03
CA LEU A 113 -8.89 -0.82 7.82
C LEU A 113 -9.35 -0.57 9.27
N ARG A 114 -8.90 0.54 9.89
CA ARG A 114 -9.33 0.91 11.25
C ARG A 114 -10.82 1.20 11.32
N GLU A 115 -11.34 2.00 10.39
CA GLU A 115 -12.78 2.30 10.33
C GLU A 115 -13.62 1.03 10.17
N CYS A 116 -13.18 0.09 9.34
CA CYS A 116 -13.85 -1.20 9.21
C CYS A 116 -13.81 -2.01 10.52
N ALA A 117 -12.66 -2.06 11.20
CA ALA A 117 -12.54 -2.76 12.48
C ALA A 117 -13.40 -2.12 13.58
N GLU A 118 -13.42 -0.79 13.67
CA GLU A 118 -14.25 -0.01 14.59
C GLU A 118 -15.75 -0.19 14.31
N ALA A 119 -16.13 -0.42 13.05
CA ALA A 119 -17.51 -0.73 12.65
C ALA A 119 -17.93 -2.20 12.89
N GLY A 120 -17.12 -2.99 13.61
CA GLY A 120 -17.40 -4.39 13.93
C GLY A 120 -16.75 -5.40 12.99
N GLY A 121 -15.86 -4.95 12.11
CA GLY A 121 -15.14 -5.78 11.15
C GLY A 121 -15.90 -6.02 9.84
N ILE A 122 -15.36 -6.89 9.00
CA ILE A 122 -15.97 -7.26 7.72
C ILE A 122 -16.42 -8.72 7.70
N ASP A 123 -17.47 -9.00 6.94
CA ASP A 123 -17.85 -10.35 6.48
C ASP A 123 -17.77 -10.40 4.96
N GLY A 124 -17.41 -11.54 4.41
CA GLY A 124 -17.40 -11.75 2.98
C GLY A 124 -16.76 -13.07 2.56
N THR A 125 -16.50 -13.15 1.26
CA THR A 125 -15.65 -14.19 0.68
C THR A 125 -14.34 -13.54 0.30
N PHE A 126 -13.24 -14.15 0.70
CA PHE A 126 -11.90 -13.61 0.50
C PHE A 126 -11.16 -14.40 -0.56
N GLN A 127 -10.40 -13.71 -1.40
CA GLN A 127 -9.52 -14.34 -2.38
C GLN A 127 -8.07 -14.01 -2.08
N LEU A 128 -7.19 -15.02 -2.10
CA LEU A 128 -5.75 -14.83 -2.03
C LEU A 128 -5.08 -15.38 -3.28
N ASP A 129 -4.16 -14.60 -3.85
CA ASP A 129 -3.28 -15.02 -4.92
C ASP A 129 -1.88 -14.42 -4.74
N GLU A 130 -0.88 -15.05 -5.36
CA GLU A 130 0.50 -14.60 -5.36
C GLU A 130 0.98 -14.34 -6.80
N LEU A 131 1.30 -13.08 -7.09
CA LEU A 131 2.00 -12.72 -8.32
C LEU A 131 3.50 -12.93 -8.14
N GLU A 132 4.11 -13.76 -8.97
CA GLU A 132 5.56 -13.84 -9.06
C GLU A 132 6.12 -12.88 -10.13
N THR A 133 7.08 -12.04 -9.74
CA THR A 133 7.81 -11.14 -10.63
C THR A 133 9.28 -11.05 -10.20
N PHE A 134 10.00 -10.00 -10.58
CA PHE A 134 11.41 -9.84 -10.25
C PHE A 134 11.83 -8.38 -10.09
N GLU A 135 12.94 -8.17 -9.38
CA GLU A 135 13.60 -6.87 -9.29
C GLU A 135 14.43 -6.61 -10.56
N HIS A 136 15.65 -7.15 -10.60
CA HIS A 136 16.59 -6.94 -11.71
C HIS A 136 16.70 -8.16 -12.63
N HIS A 137 16.44 -9.36 -12.12
CA HIS A 137 16.58 -10.59 -12.91
C HIS A 137 15.67 -11.70 -12.41
N ARG A 138 14.88 -12.28 -13.32
CA ARG A 138 13.85 -13.31 -13.04
C ARG A 138 14.34 -14.55 -12.28
N LYS A 139 15.60 -14.94 -12.48
CA LYS A 139 16.20 -16.13 -11.84
C LYS A 139 16.98 -15.82 -10.57
N LEU A 140 17.58 -14.63 -10.49
CA LEU A 140 18.55 -14.29 -9.44
C LEU A 140 17.90 -13.50 -8.30
N LYS A 141 16.99 -12.57 -8.65
CA LYS A 141 16.22 -11.77 -7.70
C LYS A 141 14.71 -11.84 -7.99
N PRO A 142 14.10 -13.04 -8.00
CA PRO A 142 12.66 -13.16 -8.05
C PRO A 142 12.03 -12.59 -6.78
N VAL A 143 10.78 -12.15 -6.91
CA VAL A 143 9.93 -11.67 -5.82
C VAL A 143 8.53 -12.25 -5.97
N THR A 144 7.86 -12.45 -4.85
CA THR A 144 6.43 -12.74 -4.79
C THR A 144 5.69 -11.51 -4.28
N MET A 145 4.43 -11.38 -4.66
CA MET A 145 3.50 -10.39 -4.13
C MET A 145 2.19 -11.10 -3.80
N ALA A 146 1.97 -11.36 -2.51
CA ALA A 146 0.69 -11.85 -2.01
C ALA A 146 -0.32 -10.71 -2.01
N VAL A 147 -1.52 -10.98 -2.52
CA VAL A 147 -2.65 -10.05 -2.51
C VAL A 147 -3.84 -10.77 -1.91
N LEU A 148 -4.52 -10.13 -0.97
CA LEU A 148 -5.76 -10.61 -0.38
C LEU A 148 -6.86 -9.56 -0.59
N ILE A 149 -7.98 -9.97 -1.17
CA ILE A 149 -9.14 -9.11 -1.40
C ILE A 149 -10.41 -9.69 -0.77
N GLU A 150 -11.36 -8.82 -0.44
CA GLU A 150 -12.77 -9.20 -0.35
C GLU A 150 -13.35 -9.25 -1.77
N ARG A 151 -13.97 -10.38 -2.13
CA ARG A 151 -14.32 -10.73 -3.49
C ARG A 151 -15.35 -9.80 -4.13
N LYS A 152 -16.37 -9.36 -3.37
CA LYS A 152 -17.51 -8.63 -3.93
C LYS A 152 -17.15 -7.18 -4.23
N SER A 153 -16.43 -6.53 -3.33
CA SER A 153 -16.05 -5.12 -3.39
C SER A 153 -14.69 -4.89 -4.03
N TYR A 154 -13.89 -5.94 -4.22
CA TYR A 154 -12.47 -5.85 -4.59
C TYR A 154 -11.62 -5.10 -3.56
N PHE A 155 -12.14 -4.94 -2.33
CA PHE A 155 -11.41 -4.27 -1.29
C PHE A 155 -10.14 -5.05 -0.96
N ILE A 156 -9.00 -4.42 -1.14
CA ILE A 156 -7.70 -4.99 -0.85
C ILE A 156 -7.56 -5.04 0.67
N VAL A 157 -7.64 -6.22 1.28
CA VAL A 157 -7.41 -6.39 2.73
C VAL A 157 -5.95 -6.17 3.04
N HIS A 158 -5.08 -6.86 2.30
CA HIS A 158 -3.63 -6.74 2.48
C HIS A 158 -2.87 -7.07 1.20
N THR A 159 -1.68 -6.48 1.06
CA THR A 159 -0.71 -6.85 0.03
C THR A 159 0.67 -6.88 0.63
N ARG A 160 1.44 -7.92 0.30
CA ARG A 160 2.81 -8.05 0.78
C ARG A 160 3.73 -8.57 -0.32
N ALA A 161 4.74 -7.76 -0.63
CA ALA A 161 5.84 -8.18 -1.50
C ALA A 161 6.98 -8.78 -0.67
N GLY A 162 7.59 -9.85 -1.17
CA GLY A 162 8.70 -10.51 -0.51
C GLY A 162 9.68 -11.10 -1.49
N GLN A 163 10.95 -11.18 -1.08
CA GLN A 163 11.98 -11.82 -1.88
C GLN A 163 11.73 -13.34 -2.03
N LEU A 164 12.12 -13.89 -3.17
CA LEU A 164 12.21 -15.32 -3.39
C LEU A 164 13.69 -15.75 -3.49
N ALA A 165 13.95 -17.02 -3.20
CA ALA A 165 15.26 -17.62 -3.44
C ALA A 165 15.55 -17.67 -4.94
N ALA A 166 16.83 -17.54 -5.31
CA ALA A 166 17.25 -17.71 -6.70
C ALA A 166 16.93 -19.14 -7.18
N ARG A 167 16.48 -19.28 -8.44
CA ARG A 167 15.93 -20.53 -8.96
C ARG A 167 16.17 -20.75 -10.45
N GLY A 168 16.00 -22.02 -10.87
CA GLY A 168 16.11 -22.46 -12.27
C GLY A 168 17.55 -22.69 -12.73
N ARG A 169 17.70 -23.32 -13.92
CA ARG A 169 19.01 -23.55 -14.55
C ARG A 169 19.69 -22.21 -14.86
N ARG A 170 20.96 -22.07 -14.48
CA ARG A 170 21.77 -20.85 -14.65
C ARG A 170 22.95 -21.15 -15.58
N THR A 171 23.37 -20.14 -16.33
CA THR A 171 24.69 -20.15 -17.00
C THR A 171 25.79 -19.85 -15.98
N GLU A 172 27.05 -20.07 -16.32
CA GLU A 172 28.21 -19.73 -15.48
C GLU A 172 28.22 -18.26 -15.09
N ALA A 173 28.09 -17.34 -16.06
CA ALA A 173 27.98 -15.91 -15.79
C ALA A 173 26.79 -15.54 -14.86
N GLN A 174 25.68 -16.28 -14.91
CA GLN A 174 24.55 -16.06 -13.98
C GLN A 174 24.82 -16.59 -12.58
N GLN A 175 25.68 -17.61 -12.47
CA GLN A 175 26.11 -18.19 -11.21
C GLN A 175 27.12 -17.26 -10.52
N GLU A 176 28.12 -16.75 -11.24
CA GLU A 176 29.05 -15.72 -10.76
C GLU A 176 28.28 -14.48 -10.28
N ARG A 177 27.35 -13.98 -11.10
CA ARG A 177 26.53 -12.82 -10.70
C ARG A 177 25.68 -13.10 -9.46
N LEU A 178 25.23 -14.34 -9.25
CA LEU A 178 24.49 -14.71 -8.06
C LEU A 178 25.41 -14.68 -6.82
N GLU A 179 26.64 -15.14 -6.95
CA GLU A 179 27.62 -15.15 -5.88
C GLU A 179 28.00 -13.73 -5.46
N GLU A 180 28.19 -12.81 -6.42
CA GLU A 180 28.37 -11.38 -6.15
C GLU A 180 27.19 -10.81 -5.35
N ILE A 181 25.95 -11.03 -5.81
CA ILE A 181 24.74 -10.56 -5.11
C ILE A 181 24.68 -11.16 -3.70
N GLN A 182 25.03 -12.43 -3.52
CA GLN A 182 24.99 -13.07 -2.19
C GLN A 182 26.10 -12.58 -1.27
N LYS A 183 27.24 -12.17 -1.81
CA LYS A 183 28.32 -11.54 -1.05
C LYS A 183 27.93 -10.14 -0.56
N GLU A 184 27.23 -9.37 -1.40
CA GLU A 184 26.79 -8.01 -1.07
C GLU A 184 25.55 -7.97 -0.17
N GLU A 185 24.53 -8.78 -0.49
CA GLU A 185 23.18 -8.69 0.13
C GLU A 185 22.86 -9.90 1.03
N GLY A 186 23.68 -10.95 1.02
CA GLY A 186 23.40 -12.22 1.68
C GLY A 186 22.55 -13.20 0.86
N LYS A 187 22.46 -14.45 1.34
CA LYS A 187 21.68 -15.50 0.67
C LYS A 187 20.18 -15.26 0.79
N ARG A 188 19.51 -15.03 -0.35
CA ARG A 188 18.05 -14.85 -0.41
C ARG A 188 17.30 -16.13 -0.03
N ARG A 189 16.39 -16.00 0.93
CA ARG A 189 15.43 -17.05 1.33
C ARG A 189 14.02 -16.68 0.85
N SER A 190 13.19 -17.67 0.57
CA SER A 190 11.81 -17.42 0.13
C SER A 190 10.95 -16.84 1.27
N ALA A 191 10.43 -15.65 1.05
CA ALA A 191 9.53 -14.96 1.97
C ALA A 191 8.03 -15.26 1.69
N SER A 192 7.72 -16.12 0.71
CA SER A 192 6.34 -16.39 0.28
C SER A 192 5.41 -16.81 1.43
N ARG A 193 5.83 -17.76 2.28
CA ARG A 193 5.01 -18.16 3.44
C ARG A 193 4.76 -17.02 4.41
N ALA A 194 5.77 -16.17 4.64
CA ALA A 194 5.63 -15.01 5.52
C ALA A 194 4.66 -13.99 4.91
N CYS A 195 4.77 -13.68 3.62
CA CYS A 195 3.88 -12.75 2.92
C CYS A 195 2.41 -13.20 2.97
N VAL A 196 2.18 -14.49 2.73
CA VAL A 196 0.84 -15.10 2.81
C VAL A 196 0.30 -15.04 4.24
N ARG A 197 1.13 -15.38 5.24
CA ARG A 197 0.72 -15.35 6.64
C ARG A 197 0.37 -13.92 7.08
N GLU A 198 1.17 -12.92 6.73
CA GLU A 198 0.87 -11.51 7.01
C GLU A 198 -0.49 -11.09 6.41
N CYS A 199 -0.84 -11.57 5.21
CA CYS A 199 -2.17 -11.32 4.62
C CYS A 199 -3.29 -11.95 5.47
N PHE A 200 -3.10 -13.17 5.96
CA PHE A 200 -4.09 -13.85 6.78
C PHE A 200 -4.19 -13.28 8.20
N GLU A 201 -3.10 -12.80 8.79
CA GLU A 201 -3.11 -12.08 10.07
C GLU A 201 -3.89 -10.76 9.93
N ALA A 202 -3.65 -10.02 8.84
CA ALA A 202 -4.42 -8.81 8.53
C ALA A 202 -5.91 -9.10 8.36
N LEU A 203 -6.25 -10.24 7.75
CA LEU A 203 -7.65 -10.69 7.65
C LEU A 203 -8.26 -10.99 9.02
N GLY A 204 -7.56 -11.75 9.87
CA GLY A 204 -8.03 -12.08 11.21
C GLY A 204 -8.37 -10.87 12.06
N ASN A 205 -7.51 -9.86 12.00
CA ASN A 205 -7.69 -8.59 12.70
C ASN A 205 -8.85 -7.75 12.17
N LEU A 206 -9.31 -8.00 10.94
CA LEU A 206 -10.35 -7.24 10.27
C LEU A 206 -11.70 -7.95 10.24
N LEU A 207 -11.72 -9.28 10.34
CA LEU A 207 -12.95 -10.07 10.31
C LEU A 207 -13.80 -9.80 11.55
N ALA A 208 -15.11 -9.66 11.35
CA ALA A 208 -16.05 -9.60 12.46
C ALA A 208 -15.93 -10.84 13.36
N SER A 209 -16.20 -10.66 14.66
CA SER A 209 -16.09 -11.73 15.67
C SER A 209 -16.96 -12.93 15.30
N ASP A 210 -16.48 -14.14 15.60
CA ASP A 210 -17.20 -15.41 15.46
C ASP A 210 -17.62 -15.81 14.03
N ILE A 211 -17.24 -15.04 13.01
CA ILE A 211 -17.48 -15.39 11.62
C ILE A 211 -16.40 -16.37 11.10
N PRO A 212 -16.80 -17.44 10.38
CA PRO A 212 -15.87 -18.35 9.73
C PRO A 212 -15.18 -17.70 8.52
N ILE A 213 -13.96 -18.12 8.24
CA ILE A 213 -13.20 -17.64 7.09
C ILE A 213 -13.71 -18.35 5.83
N ARG A 214 -14.25 -17.59 4.87
CA ARG A 214 -14.63 -18.10 3.54
C ARG A 214 -13.54 -17.71 2.53
N LEU A 215 -12.63 -18.64 2.25
CA LEU A 215 -11.43 -18.39 1.46
C LEU A 215 -11.49 -19.06 0.08
N GLN A 216 -11.01 -18.37 -0.95
CA GLN A 216 -10.82 -18.88 -2.30
C GLN A 216 -9.39 -18.64 -2.77
N THR A 217 -8.69 -19.68 -3.22
CA THR A 217 -7.31 -19.55 -3.71
C THR A 217 -7.03 -20.50 -4.87
N ASP A 218 -5.81 -20.49 -5.39
CA ASP A 218 -5.29 -21.60 -6.18
C ASP A 218 -5.05 -22.86 -5.30
N LYS A 219 -4.43 -23.90 -5.85
CA LYS A 219 -4.12 -25.15 -5.14
C LYS A 219 -2.78 -25.15 -4.38
N LYS A 220 -2.19 -24.00 -4.06
CA LYS A 220 -0.92 -23.96 -3.33
C LYS A 220 -1.08 -24.52 -1.92
N ARG A 221 -0.34 -25.60 -1.64
CA ARG A 221 -0.43 -26.38 -0.39
C ARG A 221 -0.22 -25.56 0.89
N THR A 222 0.53 -24.46 0.82
CA THR A 222 0.86 -23.65 2.01
C THR A 222 -0.30 -22.78 2.49
N TYR A 223 -1.26 -22.42 1.62
CA TYR A 223 -2.34 -21.51 1.98
C TYR A 223 -3.23 -21.98 3.13
N PRO A 224 -3.82 -23.19 3.12
CA PRO A 224 -4.65 -23.63 4.23
C PRO A 224 -3.88 -23.70 5.55
N THR A 225 -2.61 -24.10 5.52
CA THR A 225 -1.77 -24.17 6.72
C THR A 225 -1.48 -22.79 7.31
N GLU A 226 -1.05 -21.82 6.49
CA GLU A 226 -0.77 -20.48 6.98
C GLU A 226 -2.05 -19.73 7.40
N CYS A 227 -3.18 -19.97 6.72
CA CYS A 227 -4.47 -19.40 7.13
C CYS A 227 -4.89 -19.88 8.51
N LYS A 228 -4.80 -21.20 8.77
CA LYS A 228 -5.07 -21.78 10.09
C LYS A 228 -4.12 -21.24 11.15
N ARG A 229 -2.82 -21.14 10.86
CA ARG A 229 -1.82 -20.59 11.81
C ARG A 229 -2.13 -19.16 12.21
N ALA A 230 -2.56 -18.33 11.27
CA ALA A 230 -2.84 -16.92 11.53
C ALA A 230 -4.16 -16.70 12.29
N ASN A 231 -5.14 -17.59 12.14
CA ASN A 231 -6.52 -17.31 12.54
C ASN A 231 -7.20 -18.40 13.38
N PHE A 232 -6.46 -19.39 13.85
CA PHE A 232 -6.99 -20.37 14.80
C PHE A 232 -7.54 -19.64 16.04
N PRO A 233 -8.72 -20.01 16.59
CA PRO A 233 -9.53 -21.21 16.29
C PRO A 233 -10.65 -21.05 15.24
N ARG A 234 -10.67 -19.97 14.44
CA ARG A 234 -11.77 -19.74 13.48
C ARG A 234 -11.94 -20.88 12.47
N ALA A 235 -13.18 -21.29 12.22
CA ALA A 235 -13.51 -22.26 11.18
C ALA A 235 -13.11 -21.73 9.78
N LEU A 236 -12.63 -22.62 8.91
CA LEU A 236 -12.15 -22.29 7.57
C LEU A 236 -12.92 -23.07 6.50
N TYR A 237 -13.66 -22.36 5.66
CA TYR A 237 -14.26 -22.86 4.43
C TYR A 237 -13.39 -22.46 3.24
N HIS A 238 -12.64 -23.41 2.70
CA HIS A 238 -11.66 -23.15 1.63
C HIS A 238 -12.08 -23.79 0.31
N ARG A 239 -12.26 -22.97 -0.73
CA ARG A 239 -12.44 -23.44 -2.12
C ARG A 239 -11.17 -23.18 -2.92
N THR A 240 -10.75 -24.16 -3.72
CA THR A 240 -9.54 -24.04 -4.54
C THR A 240 -9.86 -24.10 -6.03
N THR A 241 -9.06 -23.39 -6.83
CA THR A 241 -9.10 -23.45 -8.28
C THR A 241 -7.80 -24.01 -8.82
N ASP A 242 -7.91 -24.95 -9.77
CA ASP A 242 -6.75 -25.50 -10.44
C ASP A 242 -6.13 -24.46 -11.38
N SER A 243 -4.81 -24.36 -11.37
CA SER A 243 -4.07 -23.42 -12.23
C SER A 243 -4.21 -23.75 -13.72
N ARG A 244 -4.62 -24.97 -14.07
CA ARG A 244 -4.92 -25.40 -15.44
C ARG A 244 -6.29 -24.97 -15.95
N LYS A 245 -7.19 -24.49 -15.08
CA LYS A 245 -8.49 -23.98 -15.54
C LYS A 245 -8.28 -22.74 -16.40
N ARG A 246 -9.12 -22.59 -17.42
CA ARG A 246 -9.11 -21.41 -18.30
C ARG A 246 -9.24 -20.13 -17.46
N ARG A 247 -8.41 -19.14 -17.78
CA ARG A 247 -8.45 -17.81 -17.16
C ARG A 247 -9.41 -16.93 -17.95
N ASP A 248 -10.69 -17.09 -17.67
CA ASP A 248 -11.78 -16.27 -18.20
C ASP A 248 -12.64 -15.72 -17.05
N TYR A 249 -13.66 -14.93 -17.39
CA TYR A 249 -14.56 -14.31 -16.41
C TYR A 249 -15.37 -15.32 -15.58
N ARG A 250 -15.39 -16.60 -15.97
CA ARG A 250 -16.06 -17.68 -15.22
C ARG A 250 -15.12 -18.34 -14.23
N ASN A 251 -13.82 -18.04 -14.29
CA ASN A 251 -12.85 -18.54 -13.33
C ASN A 251 -13.15 -17.97 -11.94
N LEU A 252 -13.14 -18.83 -10.92
CA LEU A 252 -13.41 -18.42 -9.54
C LEU A 252 -12.47 -17.29 -9.09
N LEU A 253 -11.20 -17.34 -9.50
CA LEU A 253 -10.17 -16.37 -9.14
C LEU A 253 -10.07 -15.22 -10.15
N PHE A 254 -10.96 -15.11 -11.14
CA PHE A 254 -10.99 -13.94 -12.02
C PHE A 254 -10.99 -12.60 -11.28
N PRO A 255 -11.70 -12.42 -10.13
CA PRO A 255 -11.71 -11.13 -9.45
C PRO A 255 -10.34 -10.63 -8.96
N ILE A 256 -9.40 -11.52 -8.67
CA ILE A 256 -8.06 -11.15 -8.17
C ILE A 256 -6.97 -11.17 -9.26
N ASN A 257 -7.25 -11.76 -10.43
CA ASN A 257 -6.32 -11.85 -11.56
C ASN A 257 -6.43 -10.62 -12.48
#